data_AF-A0A0L7MG60-F1
#
_entry.id   AF-A0A0L7MG60-F1
#
_cell.length_a   1.000
_cell.length_b   1.000
_cell.length_c   1.000
_cell.angle_alpha   90.00
_cell.angle_beta   90.00
_cell.angle_gamma   90.00
#
_symmetry.space_group_name_H-M   'P 1'
#
loop_
_entity.id
_entity.type
_entity.pdbx_description
1 polymer ?
#
loop_
_entity_poly.entity_id
_entity_poly.type
_entity_poly.pdbx_seq_one_letter_code
_entity_poly.pdbx_strand_id
1 'polypeptide(L)'
;MRAARHHFSDPALSISSLQDLLRNPYRLTLAEAQLAQALANGWTLKEFAERQGLCIHTARSQFKSAAVKVGMGRQGDFVRVLLAAPAMQRWRE
;
A
#
# COMPACT_ATOMS: atom_id res chain seq x y z
N MET A 1 0.16 -17.06 -15.57
CA MET A 1 -0.70 -15.92 -15.96
C MET A 1 -2.15 -16.31 -15.77
N ARG A 2 -2.87 -15.73 -14.80
CA ARG A 2 -4.32 -15.98 -14.65
C ARG A 2 -5.06 -14.65 -14.48
N ALA A 3 -5.63 -14.24 -15.61
CA ALA A 3 -6.91 -13.61 -15.86
C ALA A 3 -7.52 -12.70 -14.77
N ALA A 4 -7.67 -11.43 -15.17
CA ALA A 4 -8.58 -10.44 -14.62
C ALA A 4 -10.00 -11.00 -14.50
N ARG A 5 -10.66 -10.70 -13.36
CA ARG A 5 -12.10 -10.92 -13.19
C ARG A 5 -12.72 -9.53 -13.01
N HIS A 6 -13.43 -9.07 -14.04
CA HIS A 6 -14.24 -7.86 -13.97
C HIS A 6 -15.37 -8.09 -12.97
N HIS A 7 -15.32 -7.37 -11.85
CA HIS A 7 -16.48 -7.19 -10.99
C HIS A 7 -17.22 -5.94 -11.46
N PHE A 8 -18.43 -6.14 -11.97
CA PHE A 8 -19.44 -5.10 -12.01
C PHE A 8 -19.74 -4.69 -10.57
N SER A 9 -19.44 -3.45 -10.20
CA SER A 9 -20.01 -2.81 -9.01
C SER A 9 -20.83 -1.61 -9.46
N ASP A 10 -22.03 -1.53 -8.88
CA ASP A 10 -22.88 -0.36 -8.80
C ASP A 10 -22.08 0.97 -8.86
N PRO A 11 -22.37 1.91 -9.80
CA PRO A 11 -21.62 3.17 -9.93
C PRO A 11 -21.73 4.09 -8.70
N ALA A 12 -22.57 3.76 -7.71
CA ALA A 12 -22.61 4.43 -6.41
C ALA A 12 -21.70 3.80 -5.33
N LEU A 13 -21.11 2.63 -5.58
CA LEU A 13 -20.21 1.89 -4.67
C LEU A 13 -18.85 1.68 -5.32
N SER A 14 -18.02 2.72 -5.27
CA SER A 14 -16.65 2.72 -5.81
C SER A 14 -15.84 1.50 -5.35
N ILE A 15 -15.39 0.68 -6.32
CA ILE A 15 -14.31 -0.31 -6.11
C ILE A 15 -13.06 0.49 -5.75
N SER A 16 -12.82 0.66 -4.45
CA SER A 16 -11.69 1.43 -3.96
C SER A 16 -10.41 0.61 -4.15
N SER A 17 -9.45 1.12 -4.90
CA SER A 17 -8.13 0.48 -5.01
C SER A 17 -7.48 0.41 -3.64
N LEU A 18 -6.54 -0.53 -3.40
CA LEU A 18 -5.83 -0.53 -2.11
C LEU A 18 -5.18 0.84 -1.83
N GLN A 19 -4.68 1.49 -2.87
CA GLN A 19 -4.07 2.81 -2.71
C GLN A 19 -5.08 3.80 -2.14
N ASP A 20 -6.32 3.82 -2.63
CA ASP A 20 -7.38 4.69 -2.11
C ASP A 20 -7.79 4.32 -0.67
N LEU A 21 -7.85 3.02 -0.39
CA LEU A 21 -8.15 2.48 0.94
C LEU A 21 -7.07 2.82 1.98
N LEU A 22 -5.83 3.02 1.56
CA LEU A 22 -4.74 3.45 2.44
C LEU A 22 -4.66 4.97 2.58
N ARG A 23 -5.02 5.72 1.53
CA ARG A 23 -4.95 7.19 1.53
C ARG A 23 -5.96 7.82 2.48
N ASN A 24 -7.17 7.30 2.60
CA ASN A 24 -8.22 7.94 3.38
C ASN A 24 -8.03 7.82 4.92
N PRO A 25 -7.89 6.61 5.51
CA PRO A 25 -7.73 6.47 6.96
C PRO A 25 -6.36 6.94 7.47
N TYR A 26 -5.30 6.77 6.67
CA TYR A 26 -3.92 7.07 7.10
C TYR A 26 -3.33 8.34 6.47
N ARG A 27 -4.10 9.07 5.64
CA ARG A 27 -3.64 10.28 4.92
C ARG A 27 -2.32 10.07 4.16
N LEU A 28 -2.15 8.86 3.60
CA LEU A 28 -1.00 8.57 2.77
C LEU A 28 -1.06 9.38 1.47
N THR A 29 0.10 9.75 0.94
CA THR A 29 0.23 10.21 -0.43
C THR A 29 0.13 9.02 -1.40
N LEU A 30 0.00 9.31 -2.70
CA LEU A 30 0.00 8.25 -3.72
C LEU A 30 1.29 7.40 -3.65
N ALA A 31 2.46 8.04 -3.55
CA ALA A 31 3.74 7.35 -3.48
C ALA A 31 3.86 6.48 -2.22
N GLU A 32 3.40 6.99 -1.07
CA GLU A 32 3.38 6.22 0.19
C GLU A 32 2.43 5.02 0.11
N ALA A 33 1.26 5.18 -0.50
CA ALA A 33 0.29 4.10 -0.69
C ALA A 33 0.81 3.03 -1.67
N GLN A 34 1.51 3.43 -2.73
CA GLN A 34 2.18 2.50 -3.66
C GLN A 34 3.28 1.71 -2.95
N LEU A 35 4.11 2.38 -2.14
CA LEU A 35 5.13 1.72 -1.33
C LEU A 35 4.51 0.74 -0.33
N ALA A 36 3.45 1.16 0.36
CA ALA A 36 2.72 0.33 1.31
C ALA A 36 2.12 -0.93 0.65
N GLN A 37 1.52 -0.78 -0.53
CA GLN A 37 1.03 -1.91 -1.33
C GLN A 37 2.17 -2.87 -1.71
N ALA A 38 3.33 -2.35 -2.14
CA ALA A 38 4.48 -3.17 -2.52
C ALA A 38 5.01 -3.98 -1.32
N LEU A 39 5.13 -3.34 -0.16
CA LEU A 39 5.55 -4.02 1.08
C LEU A 39 4.53 -5.08 1.52
N ALA A 40 3.23 -4.80 1.40
CA ALA A 40 2.18 -5.78 1.69
C ALA A 40 2.19 -6.98 0.73
N ASN A 41 2.70 -6.80 -0.49
CA ASN A 41 2.94 -7.86 -1.46
C ASN A 41 4.27 -8.59 -1.25
N GLY A 42 4.99 -8.29 -0.16
CA GLY A 42 6.25 -8.95 0.21
C GLY A 42 7.49 -8.39 -0.46
N TRP A 43 7.39 -7.27 -1.18
CA TRP A 43 8.57 -6.65 -1.78
C TRP A 43 9.40 -5.93 -0.71
N THR A 44 10.70 -5.89 -0.95
CA THR A 44 11.63 -5.04 -0.20
C THR A 44 11.59 -3.60 -0.72
N LEU A 45 12.08 -2.64 0.09
CA LEU A 45 12.26 -1.25 -0.34
C LEU A 45 13.20 -1.13 -1.55
N LYS A 46 14.16 -2.06 -1.68
CA LYS A 46 15.10 -2.11 -2.80
C LYS A 46 14.38 -2.49 -4.09
N GLU A 47 13.62 -3.58 -4.09
CA GLU A 47 12.85 -4.02 -5.26
C GLU A 47 11.80 -2.99 -5.66
N PHE A 48 11.14 -2.33 -4.70
CA PHE A 48 10.23 -1.23 -4.98
C PHE A 48 10.96 -0.07 -5.66
N ALA A 49 12.12 0.35 -5.12
CA ALA A 49 12.90 1.44 -5.70
C ALA A 49 13.33 1.14 -7.13
N GLU A 50 13.87 -0.05 -7.38
CA GLU A 50 14.29 -0.52 -8.70
C GLU A 50 13.13 -0.50 -9.71
N ARG A 51 11.96 -1.02 -9.32
CA ARG A 51 10.78 -1.06 -10.19
C ARG A 51 10.18 0.31 -10.48
N GLN A 52 10.29 1.24 -9.55
CA GLN A 52 9.80 2.61 -9.71
C GLN A 52 10.84 3.55 -10.37
N GLY A 53 12.06 3.06 -10.68
CA GLY A 53 13.15 3.89 -11.19
C GLY A 53 13.63 4.94 -10.17
N LEU A 54 13.51 4.64 -8.88
CA LEU A 54 13.90 5.51 -7.77
C LEU A 54 15.21 5.03 -7.14
N CYS A 55 15.93 5.95 -6.49
CA CYS A 55 17.02 5.55 -5.60
C CYS A 55 16.48 4.98 -4.28
N ILE A 56 17.24 4.07 -3.66
CA ILE A 56 16.86 3.45 -2.38
C ILE A 56 16.64 4.47 -1.25
N HIS A 57 17.34 5.61 -1.28
CA HIS A 57 17.15 6.67 -0.29
C HIS A 57 15.76 7.31 -0.39
N THR A 58 15.25 7.54 -1.60
CA THR A 58 13.89 8.06 -1.81
C THR A 58 12.85 7.08 -1.30
N ALA A 59 13.00 5.77 -1.59
CA ALA A 59 12.09 4.76 -1.05
C ALA A 59 12.13 4.70 0.49
N ARG A 60 13.31 4.82 1.11
CA ARG A 60 13.44 4.88 2.57
C ARG A 60 12.78 6.13 3.17
N SER A 61 12.93 7.28 2.53
CA SER A 61 12.28 8.53 2.97
C SER A 61 10.76 8.43 2.86
N GLN A 62 10.24 7.88 1.76
CA GLN A 62 8.81 7.61 1.61
C GLN A 62 8.30 6.63 2.68
N PHE A 63 9.04 5.55 2.95
CA PHE A 63 8.70 4.62 4.03
C PHE A 63 8.66 5.31 5.38
N LYS A 64 9.66 6.12 5.74
CA LYS A 64 9.69 6.85 7.01
C LYS A 64 8.48 7.75 7.17
N SER A 65 8.13 8.52 6.14
CA SER A 65 6.93 9.38 6.15
C SER A 65 5.64 8.57 6.28
N ALA A 66 5.49 7.48 5.52
CA ALA A 66 4.33 6.60 5.62
C ALA A 66 4.20 5.96 7.01
N ALA A 67 5.32 5.46 7.55
CA ALA A 67 5.35 4.79 8.84
C ALA A 67 4.96 5.75 9.97
N VAL A 68 5.45 7.00 9.97
CA VAL A 68 5.02 8.04 10.92
C VAL A 68 3.52 8.31 10.84
N LYS A 69 2.95 8.40 9.62
CA LYS A 69 1.51 8.62 9.44
C LYS A 69 0.64 7.46 9.94
N VAL A 70 1.16 6.23 9.85
CA VAL A 70 0.48 5.02 10.36
C VAL A 70 0.81 4.78 11.86
N GLY A 71 1.68 5.59 12.47
CA GLY A 71 2.09 5.46 13.87
C GLY A 71 3.04 4.29 14.12
N MET A 72 3.79 3.85 13.10
CA MET A 72 4.70 2.70 13.16
C MET A 72 6.15 3.13 12.90
N GLY A 73 7.11 2.46 13.55
CA GLY A 73 8.55 2.74 13.38
C GLY A 73 9.33 1.66 12.64
N ARG A 74 8.80 0.43 12.58
CA ARG A 74 9.47 -0.73 11.98
C ARG A 74 8.71 -1.22 10.76
N GLN A 75 9.43 -1.62 9.70
CA GLN A 75 8.82 -2.10 8.46
C GLN A 75 7.93 -3.32 8.69
N GLY A 76 8.36 -4.26 9.54
CA GLY A 76 7.56 -5.44 9.88
C GLY A 76 6.25 -5.09 10.56
N ASP A 77 6.27 -4.16 11.53
CA ASP A 77 5.07 -3.73 12.25
C ASP A 77 4.13 -2.94 11.33
N PHE A 78 4.68 -2.08 10.48
CA PHE A 78 3.93 -1.38 9.44
C PHE A 78 3.18 -2.36 8.54
N VAL A 79 3.86 -3.38 8.00
CA VAL A 79 3.22 -4.40 7.15
C VAL A 79 2.17 -5.20 7.91
N ARG A 80 2.43 -5.59 9.17
CA ARG A 80 1.45 -6.31 10.00
C ARG A 80 0.17 -5.50 10.22
N VAL A 81 0.29 -4.21 10.55
CA VAL A 81 -0.86 -3.32 10.73
C VAL A 81 -1.65 -3.17 9.43
N LEU A 82 -0.96 -2.99 8.30
CA LEU A 82 -1.63 -2.94 7.01
C LEU A 82 -2.42 -4.22 6.75
N LEU A 83 -1.80 -5.40 6.88
CA LEU A 83 -2.46 -6.68 6.64
C LEU A 83 -3.63 -6.96 7.59
N ALA A 84 -3.59 -6.41 8.82
CA ALA A 84 -4.67 -6.55 9.80
C ALA A 84 -5.78 -5.49 9.64
N ALA A 85 -5.59 -4.46 8.82
CA ALA A 85 -6.58 -3.40 8.66
C ALA A 85 -7.85 -3.93 7.96
N PRO A 86 -9.06 -3.62 8.44
CA PRO A 86 -10.31 -4.09 7.83
C PRO A 86 -10.43 -3.77 6.33
N ALA A 87 -9.89 -2.61 5.92
CA ALA A 87 -9.85 -2.21 4.53
C ALA A 87 -8.97 -3.14 3.67
N MET A 88 -7.86 -3.65 4.21
CA MET A 88 -6.98 -4.59 3.53
C MET A 88 -7.57 -5.99 3.44
N GLN A 89 -8.33 -6.42 4.44
CA GLN A 89 -9.05 -7.70 4.40
C GLN A 89 -10.07 -7.72 3.26
N ARG A 90 -10.85 -6.64 3.10
CA ARG A 90 -11.83 -6.48 2.03
C ARG A 90 -11.24 -6.44 0.63
N TRP A 91 -9.97 -6.04 0.48
CA TRP A 91 -9.29 -6.03 -0.82
C TRP A 91 -8.80 -7.43 -1.25
N ARG A 92 -8.66 -8.36 -0.31
CA ARG A 92 -8.18 -9.73 -0.57
C ARG A 92 -9.28 -10.72 -0.95
N GLU A 93 -10.54 -10.35 -0.75
CA GLU A 93 -11.75 -11.12 -1.08
C GLU A 93 -12.16 -10.88 -2.55
#